data_AF-A0A6N8HDX6-F1
#
_entry.id   AF-A0A6N8HDX6-F1
#
_cell.length_a   1.000
_cell.length_b   1.000
_cell.length_c   1.000
_cell.angle_alpha   90.00
_cell.angle_beta   90.00
_cell.angle_gamma   90.00
#
_symmetry.space_group_name_H-M   'P 1'
#
loop_
_entity.id
_entity.type
_entity.pdbx_description
1 polymer ?
#
loop_
_entity_poly.entity_id
_entity_poly.type
_entity_poly.pdbx_seq_one_letter_code
_entity_poly.pdbx_strand_id
1 'polypeptide(L)'
;MKPHLKTIIKGLLLSILVFFSVSFIMILPQLNPLSNTYGFNIKIGFPFVYYYQFWAGHDFLNWEWKIINLILDCLITWIVVTGIYYFIKKRN
;
A
#
# COMPACT_ATOMS: atom_id res chain seq x y z
N MET A 1 14.44 -24.73 8.83
CA MET A 1 13.36 -23.77 9.14
C MET A 1 12.00 -24.48 9.10
N LYS A 2 11.19 -24.37 10.17
CA LYS A 2 9.86 -25.01 10.26
C LYS A 2 8.98 -24.64 9.05
N PRO A 3 8.16 -25.56 8.51
CA PRO A 3 7.39 -25.33 7.28
C PRO A 3 6.40 -24.16 7.38
N HIS A 4 5.88 -23.89 8.58
CA HIS A 4 5.02 -22.74 8.86
C HIS A 4 5.80 -21.42 8.77
N LEU A 5 7.01 -21.36 9.32
CA LEU A 5 7.86 -20.16 9.28
C LEU A 5 8.28 -19.82 7.84
N LYS A 6 8.57 -20.83 7.01
CA LYS A 6 8.79 -20.64 5.56
C LYS A 6 7.60 -20.02 4.85
N THR A 7 6.39 -20.36 5.26
CA THR A 7 5.15 -19.88 4.65
C THR A 7 4.90 -18.42 5.04
N ILE A 8 5.11 -18.07 6.31
CA ILE A 8 4.97 -16.70 6.82
C ILE A 8 5.96 -15.75 6.14
N ILE A 9 7.24 -16.15 6.04
CA ILE A 9 8.27 -15.29 5.42
C ILE A 9 7.99 -15.07 3.93
N LYS A 10 7.60 -16.13 3.19
CA LYS A 10 7.22 -16.00 1.78
C LYS A 10 5.97 -15.14 1.61
N GLY A 11 4.97 -15.32 2.48
CA GLY A 11 3.78 -14.49 2.53
C GLY A 11 4.13 -13.01 2.74
N LEU A 12 4.99 -12.71 3.71
CA LEU A 12 5.45 -11.34 4.00
C LEU A 12 6.15 -10.70 2.80
N LEU A 13 7.12 -11.39 2.19
CA LEU A 13 7.83 -10.86 1.01
C LEU A 13 6.88 -10.58 -0.15
N LEU A 14 5.93 -11.49 -0.41
CA LEU A 14 4.91 -11.29 -1.44
C LEU A 14 3.98 -10.12 -1.08
N SER A 15 3.65 -9.96 0.20
CA SER A 15 2.79 -8.86 0.68
C SER A 15 3.42 -7.50 0.47
N ILE A 16 4.73 -7.38 0.70
CA ILE A 16 5.50 -6.15 0.46
C ILE A 16 5.43 -5.78 -1.03
N LEU A 17 5.67 -6.74 -1.92
CA LEU A 17 5.59 -6.51 -3.37
C LEU A 17 4.18 -6.08 -3.80
N VAL A 18 3.15 -6.79 -3.34
CA VAL A 18 1.74 -6.47 -3.65
C VAL A 18 1.36 -5.09 -3.12
N PHE A 19 1.72 -4.77 -1.88
CA PHE A 19 1.43 -3.47 -1.26
C PHE A 19 2.02 -2.32 -2.08
N PHE A 20 3.31 -2.40 -2.45
CA PHE A 20 3.96 -1.36 -3.25
C PHE A 20 3.39 -1.28 -4.68
N SER A 21 3.11 -2.41 -5.32
CA SER A 21 2.51 -2.42 -6.66
C SER A 21 1.12 -1.77 -6.67
N VAL A 22 0.25 -2.15 -5.74
CA VAL A 22 -1.10 -1.58 -5.64
C VAL A 22 -1.02 -0.09 -5.28
N SER A 23 -0.22 0.28 -4.29
CA SER A 23 -0.03 1.69 -3.90
C SER A 23 0.46 2.54 -5.07
N PHE A 24 1.38 2.03 -5.89
CA PHE A 24 1.87 2.72 -7.07
C PHE A 24 0.79 2.88 -8.15
N ILE A 25 0.07 1.79 -8.47
CA ILE A 25 -1.02 1.82 -9.47
C ILE A 25 -2.10 2.85 -9.09
N MET A 26 -2.42 2.97 -7.79
CA MET A 26 -3.45 3.89 -7.30
C MET A 26 -3.06 5.38 -7.44
N ILE A 27 -1.78 5.69 -7.58
CA ILE A 27 -1.29 7.05 -7.82
C ILE A 27 -1.45 7.43 -9.31
N LEU A 28 -1.29 6.48 -10.24
CA LEU A 28 -1.22 6.77 -11.68
C LEU A 28 -2.38 7.63 -12.23
N PRO A 29 -3.67 7.38 -11.89
CA PRO A 29 -4.77 8.19 -12.38
C PRO A 29 -4.70 9.66 -11.91
N GLN A 30 -4.06 9.91 -10.77
CA GLN A 30 -3.95 11.23 -10.15
C GLN A 30 -2.81 12.06 -10.74
N LEU A 31 -1.90 11.44 -11.49
CA LEU A 31 -0.83 12.11 -12.22
C LEU A 31 -1.30 12.69 -13.56
N ASN A 32 -2.56 12.50 -13.94
CA ASN A 32 -3.08 13.04 -15.20
C ASN A 32 -3.05 14.58 -15.17
N PRO A 33 -2.23 15.25 -16.01
CA PRO A 33 -2.10 16.71 -15.99
C PRO A 33 -3.37 17.44 -16.43
N LEU A 34 -4.32 16.74 -17.07
CA LEU A 34 -5.62 17.29 -17.44
C LEU A 34 -6.64 17.27 -16.30
N SER A 35 -6.29 16.69 -15.14
CA SER A 35 -7.27 16.38 -14.09
C SER A 35 -7.57 17.50 -13.10
N ASN A 36 -6.77 18.58 -12.96
CA ASN A 36 -7.12 19.74 -12.12
C ASN A 36 -6.29 21.00 -12.44
N THR A 37 -6.96 22.14 -12.61
CA THR A 37 -6.39 23.46 -12.92
C THR A 37 -6.04 24.29 -11.67
N TYR A 38 -6.33 23.80 -10.45
CA TYR A 38 -6.01 24.48 -9.20
C TYR A 38 -5.56 23.48 -8.12
N GLY A 39 -4.32 23.59 -7.66
CA GLY A 39 -3.78 22.84 -6.52
C GLY A 39 -3.57 21.34 -6.78
N PHE A 40 -2.36 20.95 -7.16
CA PHE A 40 -2.01 19.54 -7.34
C PHE A 40 -1.90 18.83 -5.99
N ASN A 41 -2.96 18.12 -5.59
CA ASN A 41 -3.01 17.32 -4.38
C ASN A 41 -3.07 15.83 -4.74
N ILE A 42 -1.97 15.09 -4.54
CA ILE A 42 -1.99 13.62 -4.68
C ILE A 42 -2.40 12.99 -3.35
N LYS A 43 -3.30 11.99 -3.45
CA LYS A 43 -3.64 11.05 -2.39
C LYS A 43 -2.83 9.78 -2.59
N ILE A 44 -2.07 9.35 -1.58
CA ILE A 44 -1.33 8.08 -1.63
C ILE A 44 -1.94 7.10 -0.61
N GLY A 45 -2.21 5.88 -1.07
CA GLY A 45 -2.49 4.73 -0.21
C GLY A 45 -3.63 3.83 -0.69
N PHE A 46 -3.55 2.57 -0.30
CA PHE A 46 -4.60 1.57 -0.48
C PHE A 46 -4.30 0.29 0.30
N PRO A 47 -5.27 -0.26 1.07
CA PRO A 47 -6.64 0.22 1.27
C PRO A 47 -6.95 1.34 2.29
N PHE A 48 -6.13 2.30 2.72
CA PHE A 48 -6.60 3.50 3.46
C PHE A 48 -5.55 4.60 3.30
N VAL A 49 -5.95 5.68 2.60
CA VAL A 49 -5.08 6.79 2.21
C VAL A 49 -4.25 7.26 3.40
N TYR A 50 -2.94 7.03 3.33
CA TYR A 50 -2.00 7.35 4.40
C TYR A 50 -1.27 8.67 4.18
N TYR A 51 -1.48 9.31 3.02
CA TYR A 51 -0.92 10.61 2.75
C TYR A 51 -1.81 11.42 1.79
N TYR A 52 -1.99 12.69 2.14
CA TYR A 52 -2.67 13.70 1.33
C TYR A 52 -1.66 14.84 1.10
N GLN A 53 -1.66 15.48 -0.07
CA GLN A 53 -0.76 16.62 -0.37
C GLN A 53 0.71 16.29 -0.70
N PHE A 54 0.94 15.37 -1.64
CA PHE A 54 2.22 15.40 -2.35
C PHE A 54 2.28 16.69 -3.15
N TRP A 55 3.16 17.62 -2.75
CA TRP A 55 3.52 18.85 -3.50
C TRP A 55 2.65 20.11 -3.30
N ALA A 56 1.79 20.19 -2.28
CA ALA A 56 1.09 21.44 -1.94
C ALA A 56 1.85 22.26 -0.89
N GLY A 57 1.77 23.60 -0.99
CA GLY A 57 2.63 24.60 -0.32
C GLY A 57 2.47 24.74 1.20
N HIS A 58 2.68 23.65 1.94
CA HIS A 58 2.84 23.66 3.38
C HIS A 58 4.33 23.47 3.74
N ASP A 59 4.80 24.15 4.79
CA ASP A 59 6.22 24.13 5.18
C ASP A 59 6.72 22.74 5.61
N PHE A 60 5.78 21.86 5.98
CA PHE A 60 6.06 20.49 6.40
C PHE A 60 5.54 19.49 5.39
N LEU A 61 6.47 18.76 4.75
CA LEU A 61 6.17 17.67 3.82
C LEU A 61 5.29 16.57 4.45
N ASN A 62 5.34 16.43 5.78
CA ASN A 62 4.74 15.30 6.50
C ASN A 62 3.40 15.63 7.18
N TRP A 63 2.80 16.80 6.91
CA TRP A 63 1.66 17.32 7.67
C TRP A 63 0.42 16.42 7.65
N GLU A 64 0.17 15.72 6.55
CA GLU A 64 -1.04 14.93 6.31
C GLU A 64 -0.82 13.41 6.35
N TRP A 65 0.24 12.96 7.04
CA TRP A 65 0.45 11.51 7.21
C TRP A 65 -0.56 10.91 8.17
N LYS A 66 -1.24 9.87 7.70
CA LYS A 66 -2.10 9.00 8.52
C LYS A 66 -1.39 7.66 8.70
N ILE A 67 -0.43 7.62 9.62
CA ILE A 67 0.39 6.42 9.90
C ILE A 67 -0.47 5.21 10.24
N ILE A 68 -1.58 5.41 10.96
CA ILE A 68 -2.54 4.34 11.29
C ILE A 68 -3.04 3.67 10.01
N ASN A 69 -3.35 4.46 8.97
CA ASN A 69 -3.84 3.94 7.72
C ASN A 69 -2.75 3.13 6.98
N LEU A 70 -1.50 3.60 6.99
CA LEU A 70 -0.36 2.85 6.44
C LEU A 70 -0.20 1.48 7.12
N ILE A 71 -0.29 1.45 8.45
CA ILE A 71 -0.16 0.22 9.23
C ILE A 71 -1.32 -0.73 8.89
N LEU A 72 -2.54 -0.22 8.83
CA LEU A 72 -3.72 -1.02 8.46
C LEU A 72 -3.57 -1.61 7.04
N ASP A 73 -3.05 -0.86 6.08
CA ASP A 73 -2.85 -1.33 4.71
C ASP A 73 -1.81 -2.44 4.62
N CYS A 74 -0.69 -2.26 5.34
CA CYS A 74 0.33 -3.29 5.47
C CYS A 74 -0.24 -4.58 6.09
N LEU A 75 -1.04 -4.45 7.16
CA LEU A 75 -1.66 -5.60 7.85
C LEU A 75 -2.71 -6.31 6.98
N ILE A 76 -3.58 -5.56 6.32
CA ILE A 76 -4.61 -6.12 5.44
C ILE A 76 -3.95 -6.84 4.27
N THR A 77 -2.98 -6.21 3.62
CA THR A 77 -2.25 -6.85 2.51
C THR A 77 -1.56 -8.12 2.99
N TRP A 78 -0.93 -8.08 4.16
CA TRP A 78 -0.26 -9.25 4.73
C TRP A 78 -1.20 -10.41 5.03
N ILE A 79 -2.35 -10.14 5.66
CA ILE A 79 -3.36 -11.15 5.98
C ILE A 79 -3.92 -11.77 4.70
N VAL A 80 -4.29 -10.95 3.71
CA VAL A 80 -4.87 -11.40 2.45
C VAL A 80 -3.87 -12.23 1.66
N VAL A 81 -2.66 -11.71 1.43
CA VAL A 81 -1.64 -12.38 0.62
C VAL A 81 -1.15 -13.67 1.29
N THR A 82 -0.92 -13.66 2.60
CA THR A 82 -0.50 -14.86 3.33
C THR A 82 -1.63 -15.90 3.37
N GLY A 83 -2.88 -15.46 3.55
CA GLY A 83 -4.05 -16.32 3.47
C GLY A 83 -4.15 -17.02 2.12
N ILE A 84 -4.12 -16.25 1.02
CA ILE A 84 -4.14 -16.78 -0.35
C ILE A 84 -2.97 -17.74 -0.58
N TYR A 85 -1.75 -17.35 -0.21
CA TYR A 85 -0.56 -18.18 -0.35
C TYR A 85 -0.70 -19.52 0.39
N TYR A 86 -1.22 -19.50 1.61
CA TYR A 86 -1.47 -20.70 2.41
C TYR A 86 -2.52 -21.60 1.77
N PHE A 87 -3.65 -21.05 1.30
CA PHE A 87 -4.69 -21.83 0.62
C PHE A 87 -4.20 -22.50 -0.65
N ILE A 88 -3.42 -21.79 -1.49
CA ILE A 88 -2.83 -22.35 -2.71
C ILE A 88 -1.83 -23.46 -2.37
N LYS A 89 -0.97 -23.23 -1.38
CA LYS A 89 0.02 -24.23 -0.95
C LYS A 89 -0.60 -25.46 -0.32
N LYS A 90 -1.78 -25.36 0.30
CA LYS A 90 -2.51 -26.51 0.82
C LYS A 90 -3.13 -27.36 -0.31
N ARG A 91 -3.46 -26.73 -1.44
CA ARG A 91 -4.08 -27.38 -2.60
C ARG A 91 -3.08 -28.17 -3.46
N ASN A 92 -1.84 -27.68 -3.56
CA ASN A 92 -0.74 -28.34 -4.28
C ASN A 92 0.06 -29.27 -3.36
#